data_AF-A0A820Q581-F1
#
_entry.id   AF-A0A820Q581-F1
#
_cell.length_a   1.000
_cell.length_b   1.000
_cell.length_c   1.000
_cell.angle_alpha   90.00
_cell.angle_beta   90.00
_cell.angle_gamma   90.00
#
_symmetry.space_group_name_H-M   'P 1'
#
loop_
_entity.id
_entity.type
_entity.pdbx_description
1 polymer ?
#
loop_
_entity_poly.entity_id
_entity_poly.type
_entity_poly.pdbx_seq_one_letter_code
_entity_poly.pdbx_strand_id
1 'polypeptide(L)'
;MSSTASNVTATPPVDTLETIFFKATSPIHKSADPNLINLFCSKVNSEPEGHHQAIRLISHKIQSPQEYEALRTLELLDVCVQSCGRRFHQEIGKFRFLNEMIKLVSPKYLANHTSEKVKKKVIELLYSWTQSLPSETKINEAYQMLKRQSIITEDPTYVIKSSTTVLPKKTKSIFDADEEKSKTLQRLLKSRKPEDLEQANALIKSLVKKDEEKIEKLSNRATELEKVQNNVRVLSEMLIHYNHSTVTEAEKETMSYLHEELEKFRPILFRLATESEDGDEGLGEILSASDSLSRVLAQYDRLVRQDNDNKD
;
A
#
# COMPACT_ATOMS: atom_id res chain seq x y z
N MET A 1 18.07 -47.58 43.74
CA MET A 1 18.66 -46.36 43.13
C MET A 1 18.25 -46.31 41.67
N SER A 2 17.27 -45.47 41.32
CA SER A 2 17.03 -45.06 39.93
C SER A 2 16.20 -43.79 39.92
N SER A 3 16.94 -42.69 39.79
CA SER A 3 16.73 -41.58 38.87
C SER A 3 15.29 -41.25 38.46
N THR A 4 14.70 -40.28 39.17
CA THR A 4 13.66 -39.41 38.63
C THR A 4 14.29 -38.46 37.60
N ALA A 5 14.04 -38.74 36.33
CA ALA A 5 14.36 -37.83 35.23
C ALA A 5 13.34 -36.69 35.20
N SER A 6 13.80 -35.47 35.47
CA SER A 6 13.04 -34.24 35.26
C SER A 6 12.84 -34.04 33.76
N ASN A 7 11.59 -34.16 33.29
CA ASN A 7 11.20 -33.73 31.96
C ASN A 7 11.29 -32.20 31.88
N VAL A 8 12.35 -31.71 31.24
CA VAL A 8 12.45 -30.33 30.78
C VAL A 8 11.47 -30.17 29.62
N THR A 9 10.35 -29.52 29.89
CA THR A 9 9.44 -29.03 28.86
C THR A 9 10.19 -28.00 28.02
N ALA A 10 10.57 -28.38 26.81
CA ALA A 10 11.10 -27.46 25.81
C ALA A 10 10.02 -26.43 25.47
N THR A 11 10.21 -25.20 25.94
CA THR A 11 9.49 -24.04 25.42
C THR A 11 9.76 -23.92 23.91
N PRO A 12 8.75 -23.65 23.07
CA PRO A 12 9.00 -23.39 21.66
C PRO A 12 9.98 -22.21 21.53
N PRO A 13 10.87 -22.20 20.53
CA PRO A 13 11.83 -21.13 20.37
C PRO A 13 11.06 -19.82 20.22
N VAL A 14 11.15 -18.96 21.24
CA VAL A 14 10.61 -17.61 21.16
C VAL A 14 11.47 -16.92 20.09
N ASP A 15 10.88 -16.68 18.92
CA ASP A 15 11.55 -15.97 17.84
C ASP A 15 12.14 -14.66 18.41
N THR A 16 13.47 -14.57 18.40
CA THR A 16 14.19 -13.40 18.94
C THR A 16 13.95 -12.19 18.04
N LEU A 17 14.09 -10.97 18.59
CA LEU A 17 13.97 -9.73 17.82
C LEU A 17 14.83 -9.76 16.55
N GLU A 18 16.05 -10.31 16.65
CA GLU A 18 16.97 -10.51 15.53
C GLU A 18 16.44 -11.50 14.48
N THR A 19 15.88 -12.62 14.93
CA THR A 19 15.30 -13.62 14.02
C THR A 19 14.12 -13.06 13.23
N ILE A 20 13.22 -12.34 13.90
CA ILE A 20 12.07 -11.69 13.25
C ILE A 20 12.55 -10.65 12.25
N PHE A 21 13.55 -9.85 12.61
CA PHE A 21 14.13 -8.83 11.75
C PHE A 21 14.72 -9.42 10.46
N PHE A 22 15.54 -10.47 10.54
CA PHE A 22 16.11 -11.10 9.34
C PHE A 22 15.06 -11.78 8.47
N LYS A 23 14.00 -12.35 9.06
CA LYS A 23 12.85 -12.87 8.29
C LYS A 23 12.14 -11.74 7.55
N ALA A 24 11.88 -10.61 8.23
CA ALA A 24 11.18 -9.46 7.66
C ALA A 24 11.99 -8.72 6.56
N THR A 25 13.33 -8.75 6.65
CA THR A 25 14.23 -8.04 5.72
C THR A 25 14.84 -8.93 4.65
N SER A 26 14.40 -10.19 4.55
CA SER A 26 14.95 -11.16 3.61
C SER A 26 14.83 -10.69 2.15
N PRO A 27 15.92 -10.73 1.36
CA PRO A 27 15.93 -10.31 -0.05
C PRO A 27 15.16 -11.27 -0.97
N ILE A 28 14.78 -12.46 -0.46
CA ILE A 28 14.13 -13.53 -1.23
C ILE A 28 12.66 -13.18 -1.52
N HIS A 29 12.02 -12.37 -0.67
CA HIS A 29 10.59 -12.07 -0.78
C HIS A 29 10.33 -10.79 -1.60
N LYS A 30 9.41 -10.90 -2.59
CA LYS A 30 9.00 -9.79 -3.49
C LYS A 30 8.27 -8.65 -2.76
N SER A 31 7.75 -8.87 -1.55
CA SER A 31 7.12 -7.86 -0.69
C SER A 31 7.49 -8.12 0.78
N ALA A 32 7.58 -7.08 1.59
CA ALA A 32 7.76 -7.25 3.03
C ALA A 32 6.49 -7.88 3.62
N ASP A 33 6.63 -8.88 4.47
CA ASP A 33 5.49 -9.49 5.16
C ASP A 33 4.97 -8.53 6.24
N PRO A 34 3.75 -7.98 6.09
CA PRO A 34 3.18 -7.05 7.08
C PRO A 34 3.06 -7.68 8.46
N ASN A 35 2.84 -8.99 8.56
CA ASN A 35 2.72 -9.69 9.83
C ASN A 35 4.06 -9.72 10.58
N LEU A 36 5.16 -9.98 9.86
CA LEU A 36 6.49 -9.98 10.46
C LEU A 36 6.93 -8.58 10.89
N ILE A 37 6.59 -7.55 10.12
CA ILE A 37 6.87 -6.15 10.50
C ILE A 37 6.07 -5.76 11.75
N ASN A 38 4.78 -6.09 11.80
CA ASN A 38 3.94 -5.79 12.96
C ASN A 38 4.41 -6.57 14.20
N LEU A 39 4.79 -7.83 14.03
CA LEU A 39 5.38 -8.65 15.09
C LEU A 39 6.70 -8.06 15.60
N PHE A 40 7.57 -7.60 14.70
CA PHE A 40 8.80 -6.91 15.06
C PHE A 40 8.51 -5.65 15.89
N CYS A 41 7.61 -4.78 15.43
CA CYS A 41 7.23 -3.56 16.16
C CYS A 41 6.65 -3.88 17.55
N SER A 42 5.78 -4.89 17.64
CA SER A 42 5.24 -5.36 18.93
C SER A 42 6.37 -5.82 19.86
N LYS A 43 7.36 -6.54 19.33
CA LYS A 43 8.49 -7.04 20.11
C LYS A 43 9.38 -5.89 20.61
N VAL A 44 9.69 -4.92 19.74
CA VAL A 44 10.42 -3.70 20.08
C VAL A 44 9.77 -2.95 21.24
N ASN A 45 8.43 -2.85 21.24
CA ASN A 45 7.68 -2.17 22.29
C ASN A 45 7.61 -2.97 23.60
N SER A 46 7.61 -4.30 23.51
CA SER A 46 7.52 -5.18 24.68
C SER A 46 8.84 -5.33 25.45
N GLU A 47 9.97 -5.23 24.77
CA GLU A 47 11.30 -5.46 25.37
C GLU A 47 11.91 -4.15 25.88
N PRO A 48 12.46 -4.11 27.11
CA PRO A 48 13.06 -2.90 27.68
C PRO A 48 14.14 -2.28 26.78
N GLU A 49 15.00 -3.10 26.19
CA GLU A 49 16.09 -2.71 25.29
C GLU A 49 15.77 -2.93 23.80
N GLY A 50 14.51 -3.23 23.47
CA GLY A 50 14.09 -3.56 22.11
C GLY A 50 14.38 -2.44 21.12
N HIS A 51 14.17 -1.19 21.52
CA HIS A 51 14.49 0.00 20.71
C HIS A 51 15.98 0.11 20.36
N HIS A 52 16.90 -0.07 21.31
CA HIS A 52 18.34 -0.05 21.04
C HIS A 52 18.76 -1.18 20.08
N GLN A 53 18.25 -2.39 20.30
CA GLN A 53 18.57 -3.53 19.46
C GLN A 53 18.02 -3.37 18.05
N ALA A 54 16.78 -2.89 17.91
CA ALA A 54 16.17 -2.61 16.61
C ALA A 54 16.96 -1.59 15.81
N ILE A 55 17.33 -0.46 16.44
CA ILE A 55 18.09 0.61 15.77
C ILE A 55 19.47 0.10 15.34
N ARG A 56 20.13 -0.72 16.15
CA ARG A 56 21.41 -1.36 15.78
C ARG A 56 21.27 -2.22 14.52
N LEU A 57 20.24 -3.07 14.47
CA LEU A 57 19.98 -3.96 13.34
C LEU A 57 19.63 -3.18 12.06
N ILE A 58 18.73 -2.20 12.19
CA ILE A 58 18.32 -1.33 11.09
C ILE A 58 19.52 -0.57 10.53
N SER A 59 20.31 0.08 11.40
CA SER A 59 21.49 0.87 10.99
C SER A 59 22.49 0.07 10.16
N HIS A 60 22.66 -1.21 10.49
CA HIS A 60 23.54 -2.11 9.77
C HIS A 60 22.94 -2.55 8.42
N LYS A 61 21.66 -2.89 8.37
CA LYS A 61 21.03 -3.43 7.15
C LYS A 61 20.58 -2.39 6.12
N ILE A 62 20.33 -1.14 6.51
CA ILE A 62 20.08 -0.06 5.53
C ILE A 62 21.30 0.20 4.63
N GLN A 63 22.49 -0.19 5.08
CA GLN A 63 23.76 -0.11 4.32
C GLN A 63 24.07 -1.38 3.52
N SER A 64 23.14 -2.33 3.44
CA SER A 64 23.34 -3.52 2.65
C SER A 64 23.64 -3.16 1.19
N PRO A 65 24.63 -3.79 0.55
CA PRO A 65 24.84 -3.65 -0.89
C PRO A 65 23.70 -4.27 -1.71
N GLN A 66 22.85 -5.10 -1.10
CA GLN A 66 21.67 -5.66 -1.75
C GLN A 66 20.52 -4.66 -1.69
N GLU A 67 20.13 -4.12 -2.85
CA GLU A 67 19.06 -3.11 -2.98
C GLU A 67 17.78 -3.52 -2.24
N TYR A 68 17.30 -4.76 -2.45
CA TYR A 68 16.06 -5.24 -1.83
C TYR A 68 16.17 -5.35 -0.31
N GLU A 69 17.30 -5.80 0.24
CA GLU A 69 17.49 -5.89 1.69
C GLU A 69 17.48 -4.49 2.34
N ALA A 70 18.15 -3.53 1.71
CA ALA A 70 18.15 -2.14 2.15
C ALA A 70 16.75 -1.52 2.08
N LEU A 71 16.02 -1.73 0.98
CA LEU A 71 14.64 -1.24 0.82
C LEU A 71 13.68 -1.84 1.85
N ARG A 72 13.74 -3.16 2.11
CA ARG A 72 12.93 -3.82 3.15
C ARG A 72 13.23 -3.29 4.54
N THR A 73 14.51 -3.04 4.83
CA THR A 73 14.91 -2.45 6.09
C THR A 73 14.35 -1.04 6.26
N LEU A 74 14.33 -0.23 5.19
CA LEU A 74 13.74 1.11 5.19
C LEU A 74 12.20 1.07 5.31
N GLU A 75 11.53 0.09 4.71
CA GLU A 75 10.08 -0.14 4.87
C GLU A 75 9.73 -0.53 6.30
N LEU A 76 10.49 -1.46 6.90
CA LEU A 76 10.32 -1.85 8.30
C LEU A 76 10.55 -0.65 9.23
N LEU A 77 11.59 0.15 8.97
CA LEU A 77 11.88 1.38 9.72
C LEU A 77 10.72 2.38 9.66
N ASP A 78 10.12 2.58 8.48
CA ASP A 78 8.94 3.44 8.30
C ASP A 78 7.81 3.02 9.26
N VAL A 79 7.47 1.73 9.28
CA VAL A 79 6.44 1.18 10.16
C VAL A 79 6.84 1.27 11.63
N CYS A 80 8.11 1.05 11.99
CA CYS A 80 8.59 1.24 13.36
C CYS A 80 8.44 2.69 13.84
N VAL A 81 8.67 3.68 12.98
CA VAL A 81 8.44 5.08 13.36
C VAL A 81 6.95 5.35 13.62
N GLN A 82 6.05 4.69 12.89
CA GLN A 82 4.62 4.83 13.10
C GLN A 82 4.13 4.08 14.36
N SER A 83 4.78 2.97 14.73
CA SER A 83 4.28 2.02 15.74
C SER A 83 5.05 1.96 17.06
N CYS A 84 6.33 2.37 17.11
CA CYS A 84 7.23 2.10 18.25
C CYS A 84 7.38 3.25 19.28
N GLY A 85 6.55 4.29 19.16
CA GLY A 85 6.42 5.36 20.14
C GLY A 85 7.72 6.15 20.45
N ARG A 86 7.67 6.93 21.54
CA ARG A 86 8.68 7.98 21.84
C ARG A 86 10.09 7.45 22.06
N ARG A 87 10.27 6.28 22.69
CA ARG A 87 11.61 5.70 22.96
C ARG A 87 12.34 5.40 21.66
N PHE A 88 11.63 4.90 20.65
CA PHE A 88 12.19 4.66 19.33
C PHE A 88 12.50 5.97 18.60
N HIS A 89 11.60 6.95 18.68
CA HIS A 89 11.79 8.29 18.09
C HIS A 89 13.05 8.99 18.62
N GLN A 90 13.33 8.89 19.92
CA GLN A 90 14.53 9.45 20.52
C GLN A 90 15.82 8.83 20.00
N GLU A 91 15.83 7.54 19.65
CA GLU A 91 17.01 6.89 19.07
C GLU A 91 17.23 7.31 17.62
N ILE A 92 16.19 7.37 16.79
CA ILE A 92 16.32 7.83 15.39
C ILE A 92 16.66 9.33 15.31
N GLY A 93 16.25 10.12 16.30
CA GLY A 93 16.57 11.54 16.40
C GLY A 93 18.04 11.84 16.75
N LYS A 94 18.85 10.84 17.13
CA LYS A 94 20.28 11.03 17.41
C LYS A 94 21.09 11.08 16.12
N PHE A 95 22.10 11.97 16.09
CA PHE A 95 23.08 12.00 15.00
C PHE A 95 23.77 10.66 14.76
N ARG A 96 23.91 9.81 15.78
CA ARG A 96 24.42 8.45 15.61
C ARG A 96 23.64 7.68 14.53
N PHE A 97 22.31 7.75 14.54
CA PHE A 97 21.47 7.09 13.54
C PHE A 97 21.40 7.91 12.24
N LEU A 98 21.17 9.22 12.35
CA LEU A 98 21.04 10.11 11.19
C LEU A 98 22.29 10.10 10.30
N ASN A 99 23.48 9.96 10.89
CA ASN A 99 24.72 9.85 10.12
C ASN A 99 24.76 8.57 9.27
N GLU A 100 24.19 7.46 9.73
CA GLU A 100 24.08 6.25 8.91
C GLU A 100 23.14 6.47 7.71
N MET A 101 22.05 7.21 7.89
CA MET A 101 21.16 7.63 6.80
C MET A 101 21.85 8.60 5.82
N ILE A 102 22.60 9.59 6.34
CA ILE A 102 23.34 10.58 5.53
C ILE A 102 24.40 9.90 4.65
N LYS A 103 25.11 8.89 5.17
CA LYS A 103 26.11 8.14 4.39
C LYS A 103 25.54 7.54 3.11
N LEU A 104 24.26 7.11 3.13
CA LEU A 104 23.60 6.49 1.99
C LEU A 104 23.32 7.46 0.83
N VAL A 105 23.14 8.76 1.13
CA VAL A 105 22.73 9.78 0.15
C VAL A 105 23.85 10.76 -0.19
N SER A 106 24.90 10.85 0.63
CA SER A 106 26.02 11.74 0.40
C SER A 106 27.10 11.12 -0.50
N PRO A 107 27.48 11.75 -1.63
CA PRO A 107 28.53 11.27 -2.54
C PRO A 107 29.90 11.10 -1.89
N LYS A 108 30.13 11.74 -0.74
CA LYS A 108 31.37 11.61 0.05
C LYS A 108 31.51 10.25 0.75
N TYR A 109 30.44 9.45 0.77
CA TYR A 109 30.38 8.18 1.48
C TYR A 109 29.87 7.06 0.57
N LEU A 110 28.66 6.54 0.80
CA LEU A 110 28.14 5.35 0.14
C LEU A 110 27.25 5.66 -1.07
N ALA A 111 26.89 6.91 -1.33
CA ALA A 111 25.86 7.24 -2.34
C ALA A 111 26.19 6.81 -3.78
N ASN A 112 27.46 6.59 -4.10
CA ASN A 112 27.90 6.05 -5.40
C ASN A 112 27.66 4.54 -5.52
N HIS A 113 27.53 3.83 -4.39
CA HIS A 113 27.25 2.40 -4.30
C HIS A 113 25.80 2.10 -3.88
N THR A 114 25.08 3.12 -3.38
CA THR A 114 23.65 3.03 -3.06
C THR A 114 22.80 3.24 -4.31
N SER A 115 21.79 2.39 -4.53
CA SER A 115 20.87 2.56 -5.65
C SER A 115 20.01 3.82 -5.53
N GLU A 116 19.55 4.36 -6.66
CA GLU A 116 18.68 5.54 -6.67
C GLU A 116 17.38 5.32 -5.90
N LYS A 117 16.80 4.10 -5.93
CA LYS A 117 15.58 3.79 -5.18
C LYS A 117 15.80 3.89 -3.67
N VAL A 118 16.93 3.38 -3.18
CA VAL A 118 17.29 3.45 -1.75
C VAL A 118 17.55 4.90 -1.34
N LYS A 119 18.32 5.66 -2.14
CA LYS A 119 18.56 7.09 -1.88
C LYS A 119 17.27 7.89 -1.82
N LYS A 120 16.38 7.69 -2.79
CA LYS A 120 15.06 8.33 -2.81
C LYS A 120 14.25 8.01 -1.57
N LYS A 121 14.16 6.73 -1.17
CA LYS A 121 13.41 6.31 0.02
C LYS A 121 14.00 6.89 1.32
N VAL A 122 15.32 6.99 1.44
CA VAL A 122 15.99 7.66 2.57
C VAL A 122 15.59 9.13 2.66
N ILE A 123 15.60 9.84 1.53
CA ILE A 123 15.22 11.27 1.47
C ILE A 123 13.73 11.44 1.82
N GLU A 124 12.86 10.58 1.30
CA GLU A 124 11.42 10.57 1.62
C GLU A 124 11.17 10.38 3.13
N LEU A 125 11.87 9.41 3.75
CA LEU A 125 11.75 9.16 5.19
C LEU A 125 12.23 10.34 6.02
N LEU A 126 13.42 10.88 5.73
CA LEU A 126 13.95 12.04 6.44
C LEU A 126 13.00 13.24 6.35
N TYR A 127 12.49 13.53 5.16
CA TYR A 127 11.49 14.60 4.98
C TYR A 127 10.23 14.33 5.80
N SER A 128 9.69 13.11 5.74
CA SER A 128 8.49 12.74 6.49
C SER A 128 8.64 12.98 7.98
N TRP A 129 9.80 12.66 8.54
CA TRP A 129 10.08 12.80 9.96
C TRP A 129 10.27 14.25 10.36
N THR A 130 10.71 15.14 9.46
CA THR A 130 10.69 16.59 9.74
C THR A 130 9.28 17.11 10.01
N GLN A 131 8.25 16.46 9.43
CA GLN A 131 6.84 16.83 9.60
C GLN A 131 6.17 16.06 10.74
N SER A 132 6.41 14.74 10.82
CA SER A 132 5.74 13.87 11.80
C SER A 132 6.40 13.87 13.18
N LEU A 133 7.68 14.25 13.29
CA LEU A 133 8.44 14.29 14.53
C LEU A 133 9.05 15.69 14.78
N PRO A 134 8.22 16.74 14.92
CA PRO A 134 8.71 18.11 15.07
C PRO A 134 9.54 18.34 16.35
N SER A 135 9.41 17.46 17.35
CA SER A 135 10.21 17.50 18.57
C SER A 135 11.67 17.08 18.36
N GLU A 136 11.97 16.33 17.31
CA GLU A 136 13.31 15.80 17.03
C GLU A 136 14.07 16.76 16.10
N THR A 137 14.53 17.90 16.65
CA THR A 137 15.12 19.00 15.86
C THR A 137 16.32 18.59 15.00
N LYS A 138 17.10 17.61 15.46
CA LYS A 138 18.27 17.07 14.76
C LYS A 138 17.93 16.45 13.41
N ILE A 139 16.72 15.89 13.26
CA ILE A 139 16.23 15.37 11.98
C ILE A 139 16.11 16.50 10.97
N ASN A 140 15.51 17.62 11.38
CA ASN A 140 15.39 18.82 10.55
C ASN A 140 16.78 19.41 10.21
N GLU A 141 17.68 19.51 11.20
CA GLU A 141 19.05 19.98 10.96
C GLU A 141 19.79 19.13 9.91
N ALA A 142 19.68 17.79 10.01
CA ALA A 142 20.27 16.86 9.04
C ALA A 142 19.66 17.04 7.64
N TYR A 143 18.32 17.15 7.55
CA TYR A 143 17.64 17.36 6.27
C TYR A 143 18.02 18.69 5.60
N GLN A 144 18.03 19.79 6.35
CA GLN A 144 18.43 21.11 5.84
C GLN A 144 19.92 21.15 5.46
N MET A 145 20.77 20.41 6.17
CA MET A 145 22.18 20.26 5.77
C MET A 145 22.29 19.60 4.39
N LEU A 146 21.54 18.52 4.13
CA LEU A 146 21.55 17.83 2.84
C LEU A 146 21.02 18.73 1.70
N LYS A 147 19.99 19.56 1.95
CA LYS A 147 19.52 20.57 0.99
C LYS A 147 20.58 21.62 0.69
N ARG A 148 21.24 22.18 1.72
CA ARG A 148 22.32 23.17 1.55
C ARG A 148 23.51 22.63 0.76
N GLN A 149 23.79 21.34 0.88
CA GLN A 149 24.84 20.66 0.11
C GLN A 149 24.40 20.29 -1.32
N SER A 150 23.18 20.67 -1.74
CA SER A 150 22.58 20.31 -3.04
C SER A 150 22.51 18.80 -3.28
N ILE A 151 22.47 18.00 -2.20
CA ILE A 151 22.24 16.54 -2.28
C ILE A 151 20.74 16.29 -2.48
N ILE A 152 19.90 17.14 -1.90
CA ILE A 152 18.45 17.15 -2.09
C ILE A 152 18.12 18.41 -2.90
N THR A 153 17.75 18.21 -4.17
CA THR A 153 17.42 19.31 -5.10
C THR A 153 15.96 19.71 -5.01
N GLU A 154 15.06 18.76 -4.77
CA GLU A 154 13.62 18.98 -4.63
C GLU A 154 13.08 18.24 -3.41
N ASP A 155 12.17 18.87 -2.68
CA ASP A 155 11.49 18.21 -1.55
C ASP A 155 10.59 17.11 -2.13
N PRO A 156 10.72 15.85 -1.66
CA PRO A 156 9.86 14.79 -2.14
C PRO A 156 8.41 15.12 -1.79
N THR A 157 7.49 14.91 -2.73
CA THR A 157 6.05 14.92 -2.45
C THR A 157 5.73 13.72 -1.55
N TYR A 158 5.93 13.91 -0.24
CA TYR A 158 5.63 12.89 0.73
C TYR A 158 4.12 12.79 0.91
N VAL A 159 3.52 11.87 0.19
CA VAL A 159 2.18 11.37 0.47
C VAL A 159 2.29 10.62 1.78
N ILE A 160 1.86 11.23 2.88
CA ILE A 160 1.75 10.61 4.20
C ILE A 160 1.12 9.22 4.01
N LYS A 161 1.93 8.17 4.14
CA LYS A 161 1.46 6.78 4.18
C LYS A 161 1.03 6.50 5.61
N SER A 162 -0.20 6.87 5.95
CA SER A 162 -0.89 6.34 7.12
C SER A 162 -1.16 4.85 6.87
N SER A 163 -0.53 3.99 7.67
CA SER A 163 -0.78 2.55 7.68
C SER A 163 -2.25 2.23 7.94
N THR A 164 -2.84 1.51 6.99
CA THR A 164 -3.95 0.55 7.11
C THR A 164 -5.26 1.05 7.74
N THR A 165 -5.99 1.83 6.98
CA THR A 165 -7.35 1.41 6.61
C THR A 165 -7.45 1.62 5.11
N VAL A 166 -8.02 0.66 4.40
CA VAL A 166 -8.25 0.74 2.96
C VAL A 166 -9.02 2.02 2.69
N LEU A 167 -8.33 3.06 2.22
CA LEU A 167 -8.94 4.22 1.59
C LEU A 167 -8.24 4.38 0.24
N PRO A 168 -9.02 4.59 -0.84
CA PRO A 168 -8.49 4.52 -2.19
C PRO A 168 -7.41 5.59 -2.39
N LYS A 169 -6.57 5.38 -3.42
CA LYS A 169 -5.68 6.39 -4.01
C LYS A 169 -6.27 7.79 -3.83
N LYS A 170 -5.44 8.78 -3.46
CA LYS A 170 -5.80 10.21 -3.49
C LYS A 170 -6.29 10.60 -4.89
N THR A 171 -7.54 10.27 -5.18
CA THR A 171 -8.39 11.00 -6.08
C THR A 171 -8.55 12.36 -5.40
N LYS A 172 -8.41 13.42 -6.19
CA LYS A 172 -8.59 14.81 -5.75
C LYS A 172 -9.76 14.84 -4.75
N SER A 173 -9.46 15.14 -3.48
CA SER A 173 -10.50 15.28 -2.46
C SER A 173 -11.50 16.30 -3.01
N ILE A 174 -12.80 16.10 -2.76
CA ILE A 174 -13.84 17.05 -3.22
C ILE A 174 -13.53 18.50 -2.77
N PHE A 175 -12.73 18.67 -1.72
CA PHE A 175 -12.20 19.96 -1.27
C PHE A 175 -11.24 20.64 -2.25
N ASP A 176 -10.59 19.92 -3.17
CA ASP A 176 -9.69 20.46 -4.19
C ASP A 176 -10.31 20.45 -5.60
N ALA A 177 -11.37 19.67 -5.83
CA ALA A 177 -12.05 19.62 -7.13
C ALA A 177 -12.92 20.85 -7.39
N ASP A 178 -13.43 21.46 -6.33
CA ASP A 178 -14.29 22.65 -6.39
C ASP A 178 -13.54 23.83 -5.75
N GLU A 179 -12.61 24.40 -6.53
CA GLU A 179 -11.68 25.45 -6.10
C GLU A 179 -12.42 26.65 -5.48
N GLU A 180 -13.65 26.93 -5.93
CA GLU A 180 -14.51 27.96 -5.37
C GLU A 180 -15.03 27.62 -3.97
N LYS A 181 -15.46 26.37 -3.74
CA LYS A 181 -15.91 25.93 -2.40
C LYS A 181 -14.75 25.86 -1.42
N SER A 182 -13.56 25.47 -1.87
CA SER A 182 -12.34 25.49 -1.07
C SER A 182 -11.96 26.89 -0.60
N LYS A 183 -11.96 27.86 -1.54
CA LYS A 183 -11.70 29.28 -1.25
C LYS A 183 -12.75 29.87 -0.32
N THR A 184 -14.02 29.52 -0.53
CA THR A 184 -15.14 29.98 0.30
C THR A 184 -15.02 29.43 1.72
N LEU A 185 -14.72 28.15 1.88
CA LEU A 185 -14.51 27.53 3.20
C LEU A 185 -13.34 28.18 3.95
N GLN A 186 -12.21 28.42 3.27
CA GLN A 186 -11.07 29.11 3.87
C GLN A 186 -11.40 30.55 4.30
N ARG A 187 -12.27 31.24 3.55
CA ARG A 187 -12.73 32.59 3.90
C ARG A 187 -13.62 32.58 5.14
N LEU A 188 -14.57 31.64 5.19
CA LEU A 188 -15.49 31.49 6.31
C LEU A 188 -14.76 31.09 7.61
N LEU A 189 -13.80 30.17 7.53
CA LEU A 189 -12.99 29.74 8.68
C LEU A 189 -12.04 30.84 9.23
N LYS A 190 -11.64 31.81 8.40
CA LYS A 190 -10.82 32.96 8.82
C LYS A 190 -11.63 34.10 9.43
N SER A 191 -12.96 34.05 9.32
CA SER A 191 -13.84 35.07 9.90
C SER A 191 -13.96 34.91 11.42
N ARG A 192 -14.16 36.03 12.12
CA ARG A 192 -14.43 36.06 13.57
C ARG A 192 -15.93 36.13 13.88
N LYS A 193 -16.79 36.15 12.86
CA LYS A 193 -18.24 36.22 13.04
C LYS A 193 -18.82 34.83 13.32
N PRO A 194 -19.72 34.69 14.30
CA PRO A 194 -20.34 33.41 14.62
C PRO A 194 -21.16 32.84 13.46
N GLU A 195 -21.84 33.70 12.69
CA GLU A 195 -22.62 33.31 11.50
C GLU A 195 -21.74 32.68 10.40
N ASP A 196 -20.55 33.23 10.16
CA ASP A 196 -19.63 32.72 9.14
C ASP A 196 -19.03 31.36 9.56
N LEU A 197 -18.82 31.15 10.86
CA LEU A 197 -18.38 29.86 11.40
C LEU A 197 -19.47 28.80 11.31
N GLU A 198 -20.73 29.17 11.51
CA GLU A 198 -21.87 28.27 11.34
C GLU A 198 -22.03 27.85 9.87
N GLN A 199 -21.86 28.79 8.93
CA GLN A 199 -21.82 28.49 7.50
C GLN A 199 -20.63 27.60 7.11
N ALA A 200 -19.45 27.81 7.70
CA ALA A 200 -18.29 26.93 7.49
C ALA A 200 -18.59 25.49 7.94
N ASN A 201 -19.19 25.32 9.12
CA ASN A 201 -19.54 24.00 9.66
C ASN A 201 -20.61 23.29 8.81
N ALA A 202 -21.61 24.02 8.31
CA ALA A 202 -22.60 23.48 7.38
C ALA A 202 -21.98 23.04 6.05
N LEU A 203 -21.04 23.84 5.52
CA LEU A 203 -20.30 23.53 4.30
C LEU A 203 -19.41 22.29 4.48
N ILE A 204 -18.67 22.19 5.59
CA ILE A 204 -17.87 20.99 5.93
C ILE A 204 -18.76 19.75 5.97
N LYS A 205 -19.92 19.82 6.65
CA LYS A 205 -20.84 18.69 6.75
C LYS A 205 -21.36 18.23 5.38
N SER A 206 -21.69 19.18 4.50
CA SER A 206 -22.12 18.87 3.14
C SER A 206 -20.99 18.26 2.29
N LEU A 207 -19.77 18.75 2.44
CA LEU A 207 -18.61 18.25 1.69
C LEU A 207 -18.23 16.84 2.15
N VAL A 208 -18.22 16.59 3.46
CA VAL A 208 -17.97 15.25 4.03
C VAL A 208 -19.01 14.25 3.53
N LYS A 209 -20.30 14.59 3.59
CA LYS A 209 -21.36 13.70 3.10
C LYS A 209 -21.20 13.37 1.60
N LYS A 210 -20.88 14.37 0.78
CA LYS A 210 -20.65 14.16 -0.66
C LYS A 210 -19.40 13.33 -0.92
N ASP A 211 -18.37 13.46 -0.09
CA ASP A 211 -17.14 12.67 -0.19
C ASP A 211 -17.40 11.21 0.22
N GLU A 212 -18.18 10.97 1.29
CA GLU A 212 -18.65 9.64 1.70
C GLU A 212 -19.44 8.94 0.57
N GLU A 213 -20.43 9.62 -0.02
CA GLU A 213 -21.22 9.08 -1.14
C GLU A 213 -20.32 8.75 -2.36
N LYS A 214 -19.32 9.59 -2.64
CA LYS A 214 -18.37 9.35 -3.73
C LYS A 214 -17.45 8.17 -3.43
N ILE A 215 -16.93 8.06 -2.21
CA ILE A 215 -16.09 6.95 -1.77
C ILE A 215 -16.87 5.64 -1.86
N GLU A 216 -18.12 5.62 -1.42
CA GLU A 216 -19.00 4.46 -1.51
C GLU A 216 -19.25 4.06 -2.97
N LYS A 217 -19.56 5.02 -3.85
CA LYS A 217 -19.73 4.77 -5.30
C LYS A 217 -18.47 4.18 -5.93
N LEU A 218 -17.29 4.71 -5.59
CA LEU A 218 -16.00 4.21 -6.08
C LEU A 218 -15.70 2.80 -5.55
N SER A 219 -16.01 2.54 -4.28
CA SER A 219 -15.81 1.22 -3.64
C SER A 219 -16.71 0.15 -4.26
N ASN A 220 -17.99 0.46 -4.44
CA ASN A 220 -18.95 -0.42 -5.09
C ASN A 220 -18.53 -0.72 -6.53
N ARG A 221 -18.11 0.30 -7.28
CA ARG A 221 -17.58 0.10 -8.64
C ARG A 221 -16.35 -0.81 -8.65
N ALA A 222 -15.37 -0.57 -7.78
CA ALA A 222 -14.16 -1.37 -7.71
C ALA A 222 -14.47 -2.85 -7.43
N THR A 223 -15.42 -3.09 -6.52
CA THR A 223 -15.86 -4.45 -6.15
C THR A 223 -16.51 -5.17 -7.32
N GLU A 224 -17.41 -4.50 -8.05
CA GLU A 224 -18.06 -5.08 -9.23
C GLU A 224 -17.07 -5.35 -10.36
N LEU A 225 -16.13 -4.43 -10.62
CA LEU A 225 -15.09 -4.63 -11.62
C LEU A 225 -14.14 -5.78 -11.27
N GLU A 226 -13.79 -5.94 -9.99
CA GLU A 226 -12.95 -7.05 -9.53
C GLU A 226 -13.62 -8.41 -9.76
N LYS A 227 -14.92 -8.53 -9.48
CA LYS A 227 -15.69 -9.76 -9.77
C LYS A 227 -15.66 -10.10 -11.26
N VAL A 228 -15.95 -9.10 -12.11
CA VAL A 228 -15.90 -9.26 -13.56
C VAL A 228 -14.51 -9.73 -14.00
N GLN A 229 -13.46 -9.03 -13.58
CA GLN A 229 -12.08 -9.33 -13.99
C GLN A 229 -11.62 -10.71 -13.53
N ASN A 230 -11.97 -11.12 -12.32
CA ASN A 230 -11.63 -12.46 -11.83
C ASN A 230 -12.34 -13.55 -12.63
N ASN A 231 -13.64 -13.41 -12.90
CA ASN A 231 -14.40 -14.37 -13.70
C ASN A 231 -13.91 -14.42 -15.16
N VAL A 232 -13.63 -13.27 -15.77
CA VAL A 232 -13.03 -13.17 -17.10
C VAL A 232 -11.67 -13.87 -17.14
N ARG A 233 -10.82 -13.65 -16.13
CA ARG A 233 -9.49 -14.29 -16.05
C ARG A 233 -9.60 -15.81 -15.97
N VAL A 234 -10.42 -16.32 -15.04
CA VAL A 234 -10.57 -17.76 -14.83
C VAL A 234 -11.13 -18.43 -16.09
N LEU A 235 -12.21 -17.88 -16.67
CA LEU A 235 -12.77 -18.45 -17.90
C LEU A 235 -11.78 -18.36 -19.07
N SER A 236 -11.04 -17.26 -19.19
CA SER A 236 -9.99 -17.13 -20.21
C SER A 236 -8.88 -18.16 -20.04
N GLU A 237 -8.42 -18.43 -18.81
CA GLU A 237 -7.39 -19.45 -18.53
C GLU A 237 -7.90 -20.84 -18.89
N MET A 238 -9.14 -21.17 -18.50
CA MET A 238 -9.76 -22.45 -18.86
C MET A 238 -9.92 -22.61 -20.38
N LEU A 239 -10.27 -21.54 -21.09
CA LEU A 239 -10.39 -21.54 -22.56
C LEU A 239 -9.04 -21.64 -23.29
N ILE A 240 -7.95 -21.10 -22.72
CA ILE A 240 -6.60 -21.23 -23.29
C ILE A 240 -6.12 -22.69 -23.25
N HIS A 241 -6.47 -23.39 -22.18
CA HIS A 241 -6.11 -24.81 -21.99
C HIS A 241 -7.19 -25.78 -22.47
N TYR A 242 -8.23 -25.27 -23.12
CA TYR A 242 -9.32 -26.09 -23.62
C TYR A 242 -8.82 -27.05 -24.69
N ASN A 243 -8.98 -28.34 -24.42
CA ASN A 243 -8.78 -29.40 -25.39
C ASN A 243 -9.94 -30.39 -25.29
N HIS A 244 -10.70 -30.47 -26.37
CA HIS A 244 -11.89 -31.29 -26.49
C HIS A 244 -11.66 -32.77 -26.14
N SER A 245 -10.47 -33.32 -26.39
CA SER A 245 -10.16 -34.73 -26.13
C SER A 245 -9.83 -35.03 -24.66
N THR A 246 -9.50 -34.02 -23.86
CA THR A 246 -8.99 -34.21 -22.49
C THR A 246 -9.78 -33.44 -21.43
N VAL A 247 -10.69 -32.55 -21.83
CA VAL A 247 -11.52 -31.78 -20.90
C VAL A 247 -12.49 -32.68 -20.14
N THR A 248 -12.54 -32.51 -18.83
CA THR A 248 -13.42 -33.25 -17.93
C THR A 248 -14.82 -32.62 -17.89
N GLU A 249 -15.82 -33.41 -17.51
CA GLU A 249 -17.21 -32.91 -17.39
C GLU A 249 -17.31 -31.80 -16.33
N ALA A 250 -16.58 -31.94 -15.21
CA ALA A 250 -16.52 -30.92 -14.16
C ALA A 250 -15.92 -29.58 -14.67
N GLU A 251 -14.92 -29.63 -15.56
CA GLU A 251 -14.38 -28.42 -16.19
C GLU A 251 -15.38 -27.77 -17.15
N LYS A 252 -16.16 -28.58 -17.90
CA LYS A 252 -17.24 -28.07 -18.76
C LYS A 252 -18.35 -27.39 -17.98
N GLU A 253 -18.82 -28.02 -16.90
CA GLU A 253 -19.82 -27.44 -16.00
C GLU A 253 -19.32 -26.12 -15.40
N THR A 254 -18.06 -26.10 -14.95
CA THR A 254 -17.44 -24.89 -14.39
C THR A 254 -17.35 -23.77 -15.43
N MET A 255 -16.94 -24.06 -16.66
CA MET A 255 -16.88 -23.06 -17.73
C MET A 255 -18.28 -22.57 -18.12
N SER A 256 -19.29 -23.44 -18.15
CA SER A 256 -20.69 -23.07 -18.41
C SER A 256 -21.21 -22.12 -17.32
N TYR A 257 -20.97 -22.44 -16.05
CA TYR A 257 -21.33 -21.59 -14.92
C TYR A 257 -20.66 -20.21 -15.02
N LEU A 258 -19.35 -20.16 -15.29
CA LEU A 258 -18.62 -18.90 -15.46
C LEU A 258 -19.14 -18.09 -16.64
N HIS A 259 -19.52 -18.74 -17.73
CA HIS A 259 -20.12 -18.08 -18.89
C HIS A 259 -21.47 -17.42 -18.53
N GLU A 260 -22.36 -18.15 -17.84
CA GLU A 260 -23.64 -17.61 -17.37
C GLU A 260 -23.47 -16.45 -16.38
N GLU A 261 -22.50 -16.55 -15.48
CA GLU A 261 -22.17 -15.45 -14.56
C GLU A 261 -21.65 -14.22 -15.31
N LEU A 262 -20.80 -14.40 -16.33
CA LEU A 262 -20.29 -13.31 -17.17
C LEU A 262 -21.39 -12.62 -17.98
N GLU A 263 -22.41 -13.36 -18.44
CA GLU A 263 -23.58 -12.75 -19.08
C GLU A 263 -24.33 -11.78 -18.14
N LYS A 264 -24.46 -12.13 -16.86
CA LYS A 264 -25.13 -11.28 -15.85
C LYS A 264 -24.39 -9.97 -15.58
N PHE A 265 -23.09 -9.90 -15.85
CA PHE A 265 -22.30 -8.69 -15.65
C PHE A 265 -22.45 -7.65 -16.78
N ARG A 266 -22.92 -8.04 -17.97
CA ARG A 266 -23.16 -7.09 -19.08
C ARG A 266 -24.08 -5.91 -18.68
N PRO A 267 -25.30 -6.14 -18.14
CA PRO A 267 -26.17 -5.04 -17.72
C PRO A 267 -25.57 -4.22 -16.56
N ILE A 268 -24.75 -4.83 -15.70
CA ILE A 268 -24.09 -4.15 -14.58
C ILE A 268 -23.05 -3.16 -15.11
N LEU A 269 -22.17 -3.60 -16.02
CA LEU A 269 -21.16 -2.73 -16.63
C LEU A 269 -21.79 -1.60 -17.45
N PHE A 270 -22.86 -1.89 -18.20
CA PHE A 270 -23.59 -0.86 -18.94
C PHE A 270 -24.18 0.21 -18.01
N ARG A 271 -24.80 -0.21 -16.91
CA ARG A 271 -25.32 0.70 -15.89
C ARG A 271 -24.21 1.55 -15.27
N LEU A 272 -23.08 0.93 -14.89
CA LEU A 272 -21.93 1.64 -14.33
C LEU A 272 -21.36 2.67 -15.31
N ALA A 273 -21.28 2.35 -16.61
CA ALA A 273 -20.83 3.29 -17.63
C ALA A 273 -21.81 4.46 -17.83
N THR A 274 -23.11 4.19 -17.76
CA THR A 274 -24.16 5.21 -17.92
C THR A 274 -24.27 6.14 -16.71
N GLU A 275 -23.97 5.64 -15.51
CA GLU A 275 -23.95 6.40 -14.26
C GLU A 275 -22.64 7.18 -14.06
N SER A 276 -21.63 7.02 -14.93
CA SER A 276 -20.38 7.78 -14.90
C SER A 276 -20.56 9.15 -15.55
N GLU A 277 -20.09 10.18 -14.86
CA GLU A 277 -20.14 11.58 -15.33
C GLU A 277 -18.95 11.91 -16.25
N ASP A 278 -19.05 13.04 -16.97
CA ASP A 278 -17.96 13.56 -17.79
C ASP A 278 -16.71 13.82 -16.94
N GLY A 279 -15.60 13.16 -17.31
CA GLY A 279 -14.34 13.24 -16.56
C GLY A 279 -14.22 12.24 -15.41
N ASP A 280 -15.10 11.24 -15.31
CA ASP A 280 -14.90 10.10 -14.41
C ASP A 280 -13.68 9.27 -14.85
N GLU A 281 -12.61 9.34 -14.05
CA GLU A 281 -11.35 8.63 -14.29
C GLU A 281 -11.53 7.10 -14.41
N GLY A 282 -12.60 6.52 -13.87
CA GLY A 282 -12.86 5.08 -13.96
C GLY A 282 -13.77 4.63 -15.09
N LEU A 283 -14.28 5.54 -15.92
CA LEU A 283 -15.05 5.14 -17.11
C LEU A 283 -14.21 4.24 -18.04
N GLY A 284 -12.93 4.55 -18.21
CA GLY A 284 -12.01 3.73 -19.00
C GLY A 284 -11.84 2.31 -18.47
N GLU A 285 -11.84 2.12 -17.14
CA GLU A 285 -11.75 0.80 -16.51
C GLU A 285 -13.03 -0.03 -16.76
N ILE A 286 -14.20 0.62 -16.70
CA ILE A 286 -15.49 -0.02 -16.98
C ILE A 286 -15.55 -0.50 -18.45
N LEU A 287 -15.17 0.37 -19.40
CA LEU A 287 -15.19 0.03 -20.81
C LEU A 287 -14.20 -1.10 -21.14
N SER A 288 -12.99 -1.05 -20.57
CA SER A 288 -12.00 -2.12 -20.72
C SER A 288 -12.49 -3.47 -20.16
N ALA A 289 -13.17 -3.47 -19.02
CA ALA A 289 -13.78 -4.66 -18.46
C ALA A 289 -14.91 -5.20 -19.36
N SER A 290 -15.73 -4.32 -19.92
CA SER A 290 -16.80 -4.67 -20.88
C SER A 290 -16.25 -5.32 -22.15
N ASP A 291 -15.19 -4.76 -22.72
CA ASP A 291 -14.52 -5.30 -23.92
C ASP A 291 -13.90 -6.67 -23.64
N SER A 292 -13.25 -6.82 -22.49
CA SER A 292 -12.62 -8.08 -22.07
C SER A 292 -13.66 -9.18 -21.85
N LEU A 293 -14.75 -8.85 -21.15
CA LEU A 293 -15.90 -9.74 -20.96
C LEU A 293 -16.50 -10.18 -22.29
N SER A 294 -16.75 -9.24 -23.20
CA SER A 294 -17.33 -9.52 -24.51
C SER A 294 -16.42 -10.45 -25.34
N ARG A 295 -15.11 -10.24 -25.27
CA ARG A 295 -14.11 -11.07 -25.96
C ARG A 295 -14.09 -12.50 -25.44
N VAL A 296 -14.11 -12.69 -24.12
CA VAL A 296 -14.07 -14.02 -23.50
C VAL A 296 -15.37 -14.78 -23.75
N LEU A 297 -16.53 -14.14 -23.66
CA LEU A 297 -17.81 -14.77 -24.03
C LEU A 297 -17.82 -15.22 -25.49
N ALA A 298 -17.38 -14.36 -26.42
CA ALA A 298 -17.26 -14.73 -27.83
C ALA A 298 -16.22 -15.83 -28.10
N GLN A 299 -15.22 -15.99 -27.24
CA GLN A 299 -14.25 -17.09 -27.33
C GLN A 299 -14.86 -18.40 -26.81
N TYR A 300 -15.61 -18.36 -25.72
CA TYR A 300 -16.35 -19.50 -25.20
C TYR A 300 -17.37 -20.01 -26.23
N ASP A 301 -18.18 -19.13 -26.82
CA ASP A 301 -19.19 -19.49 -27.82
C ASP A 301 -18.55 -20.20 -29.04
N ARG A 302 -17.37 -19.75 -29.47
CA ARG A 302 -16.65 -20.34 -30.60
C ARG A 302 -16.00 -21.68 -30.27
N LEU A 303 -15.43 -21.85 -29.09
CA LEU A 303 -14.64 -23.04 -28.76
C LEU A 303 -15.48 -24.15 -28.13
N VAL A 304 -16.47 -23.81 -27.30
CA VAL A 304 -17.18 -24.78 -26.47
C VAL A 304 -18.60 -25.04 -27.00
N ARG A 305 -19.33 -23.99 -27.43
CA ARG A 305 -20.68 -24.18 -27.99
C ARG A 305 -20.65 -24.81 -29.39
N GLN A 306 -19.79 -24.34 -30.29
CA GLN A 306 -19.68 -24.93 -31.64
C GLN A 306 -19.23 -26.40 -31.60
N ASP A 307 -18.49 -26.81 -30.57
CA ASP A 307 -18.01 -28.19 -30.41
C ASP A 307 -19.07 -29.12 -29.83
N ASN A 308 -19.99 -28.58 -29.01
CA ASN A 308 -21.18 -29.29 -28.56
C ASN A 308 -22.21 -29.44 -29.71
N ASP A 309 -22.40 -28.41 -30.54
CA ASP A 309 -23.34 -28.45 -31.68
C ASP A 309 -22.87 -29.37 -32.84
N ASN A 310 -21.56 -29.63 -32.97
CA ASN A 310 -21.00 -30.55 -33.98
C ASN A 310 -21.07 -32.04 -33.56
N LYS A 311 -21.60 -32.33 -32.36
CA LYS A 311 -21.72 -33.69 -31.80
C LYS A 311 -23.14 -34.26 -31.81
N ASP A 312 -24.15 -33.43 -32.08
CA ASP A 312 -25.53 -33.83 -32.38
C ASP A 312 -25.75 -33.96 -33.90
#